data_AF-A0A1Y4JKX0-F1
#
_entry.id   AF-A0A1Y4JKX0-F1
#
_cell.length_a   1.000
_cell.length_b   1.000
_cell.length_c   1.000
_cell.angle_alpha   90.00
_cell.angle_beta   90.00
_cell.angle_gamma   90.00
#
_symmetry.space_group_name_H-M   'P 1'
#
loop_
_entity.id
_entity.type
_entity.pdbx_description
1 polymer ?
#
loop_
_entity_poly.entity_id
_entity_poly.type
_entity_poly.pdbx_seq_one_letter_code
_entity_poly.pdbx_strand_id
1 'polypeptide(L)'
;MNPMEIQHLQTALLQSGCPEDLLADYLDFLQNGGQQVEIVRNNITQVFQKEALYRKRRHETMEGTVTFRNKEQHGTGNSDAGVFIGIEFIRCCFTHGIPARMLKVVREHGEVVEIVVGFGIKSMCL
;
A
#
# COMPACT_ATOMS: atom_id res chain seq x y z
N MET A 1 -0.08 17.56 4.87
CA MET A 1 -1.07 17.25 3.80
C MET A 1 -2.25 18.18 3.96
N ASN A 2 -2.84 18.64 2.86
CA ASN A 2 -4.04 19.47 2.95
C ASN A 2 -5.30 18.59 3.23
N PRO A 3 -6.40 19.15 3.76
CA PRO A 3 -7.59 18.35 4.11
C PRO A 3 -8.24 17.63 2.92
N MET A 4 -8.23 18.25 1.74
CA MET A 4 -8.80 17.63 0.53
C MET A 4 -8.01 16.40 0.08
N GLU A 5 -6.67 16.44 0.15
CA GLU A 5 -5.79 15.31 -0.16
C GLU A 5 -6.04 14.14 0.80
N ILE A 6 -6.24 14.43 2.09
CA ILE A 6 -6.57 13.42 3.11
C ILE A 6 -7.89 12.74 2.77
N GLN A 7 -8.93 13.50 2.43
CA GLN A 7 -10.24 12.95 2.10
C GLN A 7 -10.22 12.09 0.84
N HIS A 8 -9.50 12.52 -0.21
CA HIS A 8 -9.33 11.72 -1.42
C HIS A 8 -8.57 10.42 -1.14
N LEU A 9 -7.51 10.49 -0.34
CA LEU A 9 -6.72 9.32 0.06
C LEU A 9 -7.56 8.31 0.86
N GLN A 10 -8.31 8.79 1.87
CA GLN A 10 -9.21 7.96 2.66
C GLN A 10 -10.24 7.25 1.78
N THR A 11 -10.89 8.00 0.89
CA THR A 11 -11.91 7.44 -0.02
C THR A 11 -11.32 6.35 -0.90
N ALA A 12 -10.16 6.61 -1.51
CA ALA A 12 -9.50 5.66 -2.39
C ALA A 12 -9.06 4.38 -1.65
N LEU A 13 -8.52 4.53 -0.43
CA LEU A 13 -8.07 3.39 0.38
C LEU A 13 -9.24 2.56 0.89
N LEU A 14 -10.35 3.18 1.34
CA LEU A 14 -11.56 2.45 1.72
C LEU A 14 -12.14 1.67 0.53
N GLN A 15 -12.20 2.29 -0.65
CA GLN A 15 -12.64 1.61 -1.89
C GLN A 15 -11.72 0.45 -2.29
N SER A 16 -10.44 0.51 -1.89
CA SER A 16 -9.49 -0.58 -2.11
C SER A 16 -9.69 -1.77 -1.15
N GLY A 17 -10.61 -1.70 -0.19
CA GLY A 17 -10.82 -2.72 0.84
C GLY A 17 -9.85 -2.60 2.02
N CYS A 18 -9.26 -1.42 2.23
CA CYS A 18 -8.46 -1.16 3.43
C CYS A 18 -9.35 -1.19 4.68
N PRO A 19 -8.98 -1.96 5.72
CA PRO A 19 -9.62 -1.87 7.03
C PRO A 19 -9.55 -0.45 7.62
N GLU A 20 -10.60 -0.04 8.33
CA GLU A 20 -10.70 1.32 8.91
C GLU A 20 -9.64 1.60 9.98
N ASP A 21 -9.34 0.62 10.82
CA ASP A 21 -8.29 0.70 11.83
C ASP A 21 -6.91 0.84 11.19
N LEU A 22 -6.61 0.02 10.19
CA LEU A 22 -5.35 0.13 9.44
C LEU A 22 -5.23 1.49 8.72
N LEU A 23 -6.34 2.03 8.21
CA LEU A 23 -6.36 3.36 7.62
C LEU A 23 -6.07 4.44 8.66
N ALA A 24 -6.65 4.33 9.87
CA ALA A 24 -6.37 5.24 10.97
C ALA A 24 -4.88 5.23 11.34
N ASP A 25 -4.29 4.04 11.50
CA ASP A 25 -2.86 3.87 11.81
C ASP A 25 -1.96 4.44 10.71
N TYR A 26 -2.33 4.23 9.44
CA TYR A 26 -1.60 4.80 8.32
C TYR A 26 -1.69 6.33 8.28
N LEU A 27 -2.84 6.92 8.60
CA LEU A 27 -2.99 8.38 8.67
C LEU A 27 -2.16 8.97 9.80
N ASP A 28 -2.13 8.30 10.96
CA ASP A 28 -1.23 8.67 12.06
C ASP A 28 0.23 8.60 11.62
N PHE A 29 0.64 7.51 10.96
CA PHE A 29 1.97 7.37 10.38
C PHE A 29 2.30 8.50 9.39
N LEU A 30 1.36 8.92 8.55
CA LEU A 30 1.59 10.03 7.61
C LEU A 30 1.78 11.38 8.31
N GLN A 31 1.20 11.56 9.49
CA GLN A 31 1.32 12.80 10.28
C GLN A 31 2.56 12.78 11.17
N ASN A 32 2.87 11.64 11.78
CA ASN A 32 3.84 11.51 12.88
C ASN A 32 5.11 10.73 12.50
N GLY A 33 5.10 9.98 11.39
CA GLY A 33 6.19 9.08 11.00
C GLY A 33 7.47 9.77 10.50
N GLY A 34 7.43 11.09 10.24
CA GLY A 34 8.59 11.89 9.87
C GLY A 34 9.38 11.30 8.69
N GLN A 35 10.70 11.09 8.88
CA GLN A 35 11.59 10.56 7.86
C GLN A 35 11.20 9.15 7.36
N GLN A 36 10.53 8.34 8.19
CA GLN A 36 10.13 6.98 7.80
C GLN A 36 9.11 7.00 6.66
N VAL A 37 8.24 8.01 6.62
CA VAL A 37 7.27 8.21 5.54
C VAL A 37 8.00 8.41 4.21
N GLU A 38 9.04 9.25 4.19
CA GLU A 38 9.82 9.51 2.98
C GLU A 38 10.58 8.27 2.52
N ILE A 39 11.14 7.49 3.44
CA ILE A 39 11.85 6.24 3.13
C ILE A 39 10.89 5.24 2.46
N VAL A 40 9.69 5.05 3.03
CA VAL A 40 8.68 4.15 2.46
C VAL A 40 8.25 4.61 1.07
N ARG A 41 7.97 5.90 0.89
CA ARG A 41 7.55 6.47 -0.40
C ARG A 41 8.63 6.37 -1.48
N ASN A 42 9.88 6.63 -1.12
CA ASN A 42 11.00 6.52 -2.05
C ASN A 42 11.24 5.06 -2.47
N ASN A 43 11.18 4.13 -1.52
CA ASN A 43 11.31 2.70 -1.79
C ASN A 43 10.22 2.22 -2.75
N ILE A 44 8.96 2.57 -2.50
CA ILE A 44 7.87 2.07 -3.34
C ILE A 44 7.88 2.68 -4.74
N THR A 45 8.24 3.95 -4.85
CA THR A 45 8.37 4.63 -6.15
C THR A 45 9.40 3.93 -7.02
N GLN A 46 10.57 3.59 -6.45
CA GLN A 46 11.62 2.87 -7.18
C GLN A 46 11.20 1.46 -7.58
N VAL A 47 10.54 0.72 -6.68
CA VAL A 47 10.04 -0.63 -6.96
C VAL A 47 9.01 -0.60 -8.09
N PHE A 48 8.05 0.32 -8.01
CA PHE A 48 6.99 0.47 -9.00
C PHE A 48 7.55 0.84 -10.38
N GLN A 49 8.48 1.80 -10.45
CA GLN A 49 9.12 2.20 -11.70
C GLN A 49 9.89 1.04 -12.36
N LYS A 50 10.58 0.22 -11.56
CA LYS A 50 11.28 -0.97 -12.06
C LYS A 50 10.31 -2.00 -12.64
N GLU A 51 9.21 -2.28 -11.95
CA GLU A 51 8.18 -3.20 -12.42
C GLU A 51 7.52 -2.68 -13.71
N ALA A 52 7.15 -1.40 -13.74
CA ALA A 52 6.58 -0.75 -14.93
C ALA A 52 7.51 -0.84 -16.14
N LEU A 53 8.82 -0.61 -15.93
CA LEU A 53 9.81 -0.74 -16.99
C LEU A 53 10.00 -2.20 -17.43
N TYR A 54 10.01 -3.15 -16.49
CA TYR A 54 10.11 -4.58 -16.79
C TYR A 54 8.96 -5.02 -17.69
N ARG A 55 7.72 -4.70 -17.33
CA ARG A 55 6.53 -5.07 -18.11
C ARG A 55 6.45 -4.38 -19.45
N LYS A 56 6.82 -3.09 -19.51
CA LYS A 56 6.92 -2.34 -20.77
C LYS A 56 7.87 -3.02 -21.77
N ARG A 57 9.03 -3.50 -21.32
CA ARG A 57 9.99 -4.22 -22.18
C ARG A 57 9.46 -5.57 -22.71
N ARG A 58 8.47 -6.13 -22.04
CA ARG A 58 7.88 -7.43 -22.35
C ARG A 58 6.50 -7.32 -23.00
N HIS A 59 6.00 -6.11 -23.25
CA HIS A 59 4.65 -5.86 -23.73
C HIS A 59 3.56 -6.45 -22.82
N GLU A 60 3.82 -6.49 -21.52
CA GLU A 60 2.89 -6.99 -20.50
C GLU A 60 2.15 -5.84 -19.82
N THR A 61 0.92 -6.09 -19.36
CA THR A 61 0.13 -5.14 -18.56
C THR A 61 0.62 -5.08 -17.12
N MET A 62 0.47 -3.92 -16.48
CA MET A 62 0.73 -3.73 -15.05
C MET A 62 -0.37 -4.38 -14.19
N GLU A 63 -0.36 -5.70 -14.14
CA GLU A 63 -1.33 -6.50 -13.39
C GLU A 63 -0.67 -7.64 -12.57
N GLY A 64 -1.20 -7.94 -11.40
CA GLY A 64 -0.68 -9.03 -10.59
C GLY A 64 -1.13 -8.99 -9.15
N THR A 65 -0.40 -9.73 -8.32
CA THR A 65 -0.62 -9.80 -6.88
C THR A 65 0.72 -9.71 -6.16
N VAL A 66 0.77 -8.96 -5.07
CA VAL A 66 1.95 -8.80 -4.23
C VAL A 66 1.55 -8.92 -2.77
N THR A 67 2.40 -9.56 -1.98
CA THR A 67 2.19 -9.73 -0.53
C THR A 67 3.15 -8.81 0.20
N PHE A 68 2.62 -8.05 1.15
CA PHE A 68 3.37 -7.19 2.05
C PHE A 68 3.16 -7.68 3.47
N ARG A 69 4.26 -7.97 4.17
CA ARG A 69 4.23 -8.49 5.54
C ARG A 69 5.16 -7.68 6.43
N ASN A 70 4.70 -7.38 7.63
CA ASN A 70 5.54 -6.83 8.71
C ASN A 70 6.59 -7.86 9.11
N LYS A 71 7.84 -7.44 9.32
CA LYS A 71 8.89 -8.37 9.78
C LYS A 71 8.62 -8.73 11.24
N GLU A 72 9.02 -9.94 11.65
CA GLU A 72 8.98 -10.32 13.07
C GLU A 72 9.82 -9.33 13.90
N GLN A 73 9.25 -8.87 15.02
CA GLN A 73 9.88 -7.92 15.93
C GLN A 73 11.08 -8.58 16.64
N HIS A 74 12.29 -8.39 16.11
CA HIS A 74 13.51 -8.55 16.89
C HIS A 74 14.03 -7.17 17.32
N GLY A 75 13.43 -6.61 18.38
CA GLY A 75 13.93 -5.43 19.07
C GLY A 75 12.94 -4.26 19.19
N THR A 76 13.21 -3.38 20.16
CA THR A 76 12.45 -2.17 20.47
C THR A 76 12.60 -1.12 19.36
N GLY A 77 11.72 -1.14 18.36
CA GLY A 77 11.57 -0.04 17.41
C GLY A 77 11.10 -0.47 16.01
N ASN A 78 9.82 -0.22 15.73
CA ASN A 78 9.14 -0.17 14.42
C ASN A 78 9.32 -1.37 13.46
N SER A 79 8.37 -2.31 13.48
CA SER A 79 8.23 -3.32 12.42
C SER A 79 6.97 -3.19 11.56
N ASP A 80 6.28 -2.04 11.57
CA ASP A 80 5.02 -1.85 10.79
C ASP A 80 5.24 -1.28 9.39
N ALA A 81 6.48 -1.28 8.89
CA ALA A 81 6.78 -0.73 7.58
C ALA A 81 6.22 -1.60 6.43
N GLY A 82 6.08 -2.93 6.63
CA GLY A 82 5.68 -3.85 5.56
C GLY A 82 4.30 -3.52 5.03
N VAL A 83 3.31 -3.50 5.91
CA VAL A 83 1.91 -3.20 5.57
C VAL A 83 1.77 -1.76 5.04
N PHE A 84 2.46 -0.78 5.64
CA PHE A 84 2.43 0.61 5.14
C PHE A 84 3.07 0.78 3.76
N ILE A 85 4.13 0.02 3.44
CA ILE A 85 4.65 -0.05 2.06
C ILE A 85 3.57 -0.55 1.10
N GLY A 86 2.77 -1.53 1.52
CA GLY A 86 1.66 -2.03 0.71
C GLY A 86 0.53 -1.01 0.52
N ILE A 87 0.24 -0.18 1.51
CA ILE A 87 -0.72 0.94 1.36
C ILE A 87 -0.17 1.99 0.37
N GLU A 88 1.10 2.37 0.50
CA GLU A 88 1.74 3.29 -0.44
C GLU A 88 1.84 2.70 -1.85
N PHE A 89 1.92 1.37 -2.00
CA PHE A 89 1.83 0.71 -3.30
C PHE A 89 0.46 0.89 -3.95
N ILE A 90 -0.63 0.71 -3.19
CA ILE A 90 -2.02 0.95 -3.67
C ILE A 90 -2.16 2.41 -4.13
N ARG A 91 -1.70 3.35 -3.31
CA ARG A 91 -1.71 4.79 -3.65
C ARG A 91 -0.91 5.08 -4.92
N CYS A 92 0.27 4.46 -5.07
CA CYS A 92 1.11 4.60 -6.26
C CYS A 92 0.39 4.06 -7.51
N CYS A 93 -0.30 2.91 -7.41
CA CYS A 93 -1.13 2.37 -8.49
C CYS A 93 -2.21 3.35 -8.93
N PHE A 94 -2.98 3.90 -7.99
CA PHE A 94 -4.03 4.88 -8.30
C PHE A 94 -3.50 6.14 -8.97
N THR A 95 -2.34 6.64 -8.53
CA THR A 95 -1.68 7.80 -9.13
C THR A 95 -1.29 7.56 -10.60
N HIS A 96 -1.09 6.30 -10.99
CA HIS A 96 -0.79 5.88 -12.36
C HIS A 96 -2.00 5.31 -13.11
N GLY A 97 -3.22 5.47 -12.58
CA GLY A 97 -4.45 4.97 -13.22
C GLY A 97 -4.58 3.45 -13.24
N ILE A 98 -3.87 2.74 -12.36
CA ILE A 98 -3.93 1.28 -12.22
C ILE A 98 -4.86 0.95 -11.05
N PRO A 99 -5.98 0.24 -11.29
CA PRO A 99 -6.84 -0.23 -10.20
C PRO A 99 -6.08 -1.16 -9.27
N ALA A 100 -6.20 -0.97 -7.97
CA ALA A 100 -5.60 -1.82 -6.94
C ALA A 100 -6.55 -2.03 -5.76
N ARG A 101 -6.49 -3.20 -5.14
CA ARG A 101 -7.30 -3.55 -3.95
C ARG A 101 -6.59 -4.54 -3.05
N MET A 102 -6.90 -4.50 -1.76
CA MET A 102 -6.54 -5.54 -0.81
C MET A 102 -7.41 -6.77 -1.06
N LEU A 103 -6.76 -7.88 -1.42
CA LEU A 103 -7.39 -9.19 -1.65
C LEU A 103 -7.50 -10.02 -0.38
N LYS A 104 -6.56 -9.81 0.55
CA LYS A 104 -6.50 -10.51 1.83
C LYS A 104 -5.84 -9.61 2.86
N VAL A 105 -6.35 -9.66 4.08
CA VAL A 105 -5.75 -9.03 5.26
C VAL A 105 -5.58 -10.12 6.30
N VAL A 106 -4.35 -10.29 6.79
CA VAL A 106 -4.02 -11.25 7.86
C VAL A 106 -3.76 -10.47 9.13
N ARG A 107 -4.36 -10.95 10.22
CA ARG A 107 -4.17 -10.39 11.54
C ARG A 107 -3.55 -11.39 12.49
N GLU A 108 -2.67 -10.92 13.36
CA GLU A 108 -2.12 -11.66 14.49
C GLU A 108 -2.34 -10.82 15.75
N HIS A 109 -2.96 -11.39 16.78
CA HIS A 109 -3.28 -10.69 18.04
C HIS A 109 -4.09 -9.39 17.87
N GLY A 110 -4.89 -9.28 16.79
CA GLY A 110 -5.69 -8.09 16.47
C GLY A 110 -5.01 -7.14 15.47
N GLU A 111 -3.69 -7.20 15.35
CA GLU A 111 -2.88 -6.32 14.50
C GLU A 111 -2.81 -6.83 13.06
N VAL A 112 -2.88 -5.92 12.07
CA VAL A 112 -2.65 -6.30 10.67
C VAL A 112 -1.15 -6.54 10.44
N VAL A 113 -0.80 -7.78 10.13
CA VAL A 113 0.60 -8.19 9.92
C VAL A 113 0.93 -8.43 8.46
N GLU A 114 -0.07 -8.72 7.62
CA GLU A 114 0.13 -8.99 6.20
C GLU A 114 -1.08 -8.52 5.40
N ILE A 115 -0.81 -7.93 4.24
CA ILE A 115 -1.81 -7.65 3.22
C ILE A 115 -1.38 -8.23 1.88
N VAL A 116 -2.35 -8.78 1.15
CA VAL A 116 -2.17 -9.19 -0.23
C VAL A 116 -2.87 -8.16 -1.10
N VAL A 117 -2.14 -7.51 -2.00
CA VAL A 117 -2.65 -6.48 -2.89
C VAL A 117 -2.70 -7.02 -4.31
N GLY A 118 -3.88 -6.95 -4.93
CA GLY A 118 -4.06 -7.16 -6.36
C GLY A 118 -4.06 -5.83 -7.09
N PHE A 119 -3.39 -5.75 -8.24
CA PHE A 119 -3.32 -4.54 -9.07
C PHE A 119 -3.55 -4.87 -10.54
N GLY A 120 -3.98 -3.89 -11.33
CA GLY A 120 -4.33 -4.06 -12.75
C GLY A 120 -5.55 -4.97 -12.98
N ILE A 121 -6.46 -5.04 -12.00
CA ILE A 121 -7.60 -5.95 -12.03
C ILE A 121 -8.64 -5.45 -13.03
N LYS A 122 -8.93 -6.25 -14.07
CA LYS A 122 -9.79 -5.89 -15.22
C LYS A 122 -11.30 -5.87 -14.92
N SER A 123 -11.74 -6.37 -13.78
CA SER A 123 -13.14 -6.39 -13.39
C SER A 123 -13.30 -6.15 -11.90
N MET A 124 -13.99 -5.05 -11.55
CA MET A 124 -14.51 -4.83 -10.21
C MET A 124 -15.88 -5.54 -10.14
N CYS A 125 -15.89 -6.85 -9.90
CA CYS A 125 -17.08 -7.44 -9.30
C CYS A 125 -17.01 -7.16 -7.79
N LEU A 126 -17.83 -6.19 -7.38
CA LEU A 126 -18.35 -6.05 -6.01
C LEU A 126 -19.42 -7.12 -5.78
#